data_AF-A0A661IT45-F1
#
_entry.id   AF-A0A661IT45-F1
#
_cell.length_a   1.000
_cell.length_b   1.000
_cell.length_c   1.000
_cell.angle_alpha   90.00
_cell.angle_beta   90.00
_cell.angle_gamma   90.00
#
_symmetry.space_group_name_H-M   'P 1'
#
loop_
_entity.id
_entity.type
_entity.pdbx_description
1 polymer ?
#
loop_
_entity_poly.entity_id
_entity_poly.type
_entity_poly.pdbx_seq_one_letter_code
_entity_poly.pdbx_strand_id
1 'polypeptide(L)'
;PEPRLDLGRGLSERGLVHAMIDISDGFLQDLGHILEASGVGAEIHLDRLPLEGDYLEECRQMGLDPLELALVGGEDYELVFTAPEDRAEEVMDLGRQLGVRIEAVGRVLREGIELLKDGRPYPLPQFGGYDHFRWASSM
;
A
#
# COMPACT_ATOMS: atom_id res chain seq x y z
N PRO A 1 -12.42 -11.20 -4.76
CA PRO A 1 -11.85 -9.88 -5.13
C PRO A 1 -12.58 -9.30 -6.36
N GLU A 2 -12.72 -7.97 -6.43
CA GLU A 2 -13.26 -7.23 -7.57
C GLU A 2 -12.17 -6.26 -8.08
N PRO A 3 -11.68 -6.40 -9.32
CA PRO A 3 -10.57 -5.58 -9.81
C PRO A 3 -10.97 -4.11 -9.94
N ARG A 4 -10.12 -3.20 -9.48
CA ARG A 4 -10.38 -1.75 -9.44
C ARG A 4 -10.16 -1.04 -10.79
N LEU A 5 -10.72 -1.60 -11.87
CA LEU A 5 -10.49 -1.13 -13.24
C LEU A 5 -10.96 0.31 -13.47
N ASP A 6 -12.17 0.65 -13.02
CA ASP A 6 -12.74 1.99 -13.21
C ASP A 6 -11.94 3.05 -12.44
N LEU A 7 -11.48 2.71 -11.23
CA LEU A 7 -10.64 3.59 -10.43
C LEU A 7 -9.29 3.81 -11.11
N GLY A 8 -8.59 2.74 -11.47
CA GLY A 8 -7.28 2.83 -12.13
C GLY A 8 -7.34 3.61 -13.44
N ARG A 9 -8.38 3.40 -14.24
CA ARG A 9 -8.63 4.17 -15.46
C ARG A 9 -8.88 5.65 -15.16
N GLY A 10 -9.76 5.95 -14.22
CA GLY A 10 -10.10 7.32 -13.84
C GLY A 10 -8.89 8.11 -13.31
N LEU A 11 -8.04 7.47 -12.50
CA LEU A 11 -6.80 8.06 -11.99
C LEU A 11 -5.81 8.37 -13.12
N SER A 12 -5.63 7.43 -14.05
CA SER A 12 -4.70 7.56 -15.17
C SER A 12 -5.15 8.61 -16.20
N GLU A 13 -6.41 8.56 -16.64
CA GLU A 13 -6.96 9.48 -17.66
C GLU A 13 -6.98 10.94 -17.19
N ARG A 14 -7.10 11.18 -15.88
CA ARG A 14 -7.07 12.51 -15.27
C ARG A 14 -5.66 12.97 -14.88
N GLY A 15 -4.64 12.11 -15.03
CA GLY A 15 -3.25 12.43 -14.67
C GLY A 15 -3.05 12.66 -13.17
N LEU A 16 -3.78 11.95 -12.31
CA LEU A 16 -3.78 12.18 -10.86
C LEU A 16 -2.69 11.40 -10.11
N VAL A 17 -2.03 10.45 -10.76
CA VAL A 17 -1.05 9.55 -10.13
C VAL A 17 0.29 9.55 -10.87
N HIS A 18 1.38 9.36 -10.15
CA HIS A 18 2.73 9.22 -10.72
C HIS A 18 3.08 7.75 -11.02
N ALA A 19 2.68 6.85 -10.13
CA ALA A 19 2.91 5.42 -10.22
C ALA A 19 1.76 4.68 -9.53
N MET A 20 1.43 3.49 -10.02
CA MET A 20 0.33 2.67 -9.52
C MET A 20 0.60 1.20 -9.85
N ILE A 21 0.21 0.30 -8.94
CA ILE A 21 0.28 -1.16 -9.08
C ILE A 21 -0.90 -1.78 -8.33
N ASP A 22 -1.37 -2.94 -8.78
CA ASP A 22 -2.31 -3.76 -8.02
C ASP A 22 -1.60 -4.56 -6.91
N ILE A 23 -2.29 -4.80 -5.81
CA ILE A 23 -1.79 -5.59 -4.69
C ILE A 23 -2.14 -7.06 -4.94
N SER A 24 -1.15 -7.85 -5.33
CA SER A 24 -1.28 -9.29 -5.57
C SER A 24 -0.42 -10.11 -4.64
N ASP A 25 0.78 -9.65 -4.32
CA ASP A 25 1.78 -10.36 -3.51
C ASP A 25 1.94 -9.76 -2.10
N GLY A 26 1.25 -8.65 -1.85
CA GLY A 26 1.11 -8.01 -0.55
C GLY A 26 1.61 -6.58 -0.56
N PHE A 27 1.03 -5.76 0.32
CA PHE A 27 1.18 -4.30 0.27
C PHE A 27 2.65 -3.85 0.22
N LEU A 28 3.54 -4.44 1.04
CA LEU A 28 4.94 -4.04 1.08
C LEU A 28 5.72 -4.47 -0.17
N GLN A 29 5.44 -5.65 -0.71
CA GLN A 29 6.14 -6.14 -1.90
C GLN A 29 5.77 -5.28 -3.12
N ASP A 30 4.47 -5.09 -3.33
CA ASP A 30 3.96 -4.38 -4.50
C ASP A 30 4.29 -2.88 -4.43
N LEU A 31 4.17 -2.26 -3.25
CA LEU A 31 4.68 -0.90 -3.04
C LEU A 31 6.20 -0.84 -3.29
N GLY A 32 6.95 -1.85 -2.85
CA GLY A 32 8.39 -1.97 -3.08
C GLY A 32 8.77 -1.85 -4.56
N HIS A 33 7.97 -2.44 -5.46
CA HIS A 33 8.18 -2.31 -6.91
C HIS A 33 8.03 -0.87 -7.41
N ILE A 34 7.04 -0.12 -6.90
CA ILE A 34 6.90 1.32 -7.21
C ILE A 34 8.13 2.09 -6.73
N LEU A 35 8.56 1.85 -5.49
CA LEU A 35 9.66 2.57 -4.85
C LEU A 35 10.99 2.32 -5.55
N GLU A 36 11.30 1.06 -5.87
CA GLU A 36 12.50 0.67 -6.59
C GLU A 36 12.54 1.28 -8.00
N ALA A 37 11.47 1.13 -8.78
CA ALA A 37 11.39 1.67 -10.13
C ALA A 37 11.50 3.21 -10.15
N SER A 38 11.10 3.86 -9.06
CA SER A 38 11.12 5.32 -8.92
C SER A 38 12.39 5.85 -8.25
N GLY A 39 13.21 4.98 -7.62
CA GLY A 39 14.41 5.38 -6.88
C GLY A 39 14.11 6.22 -5.62
N VAL A 40 13.02 5.92 -4.92
CA VAL A 40 12.54 6.66 -3.74
C VAL A 40 12.20 5.74 -2.56
N GLY A 41 11.86 6.33 -1.42
CA GLY A 41 11.38 5.61 -0.23
C GLY A 41 9.93 5.92 0.12
N ALA A 42 9.45 5.39 1.25
CA ALA A 42 8.13 5.72 1.79
C ALA A 42 8.07 5.63 3.32
N GLU A 43 7.28 6.52 3.92
CA GLU A 43 6.78 6.39 5.29
C GLU A 43 5.32 5.95 5.22
N ILE A 44 4.96 4.86 5.90
CA ILE A 44 3.61 4.30 5.93
C ILE A 44 3.06 4.30 7.35
N HIS A 45 1.86 4.86 7.52
CA HIS A 45 1.07 4.81 8.74
C HIS A 45 0.14 3.60 8.72
N LEU A 46 0.51 2.54 9.44
CA LEU A 46 -0.21 1.27 9.49
C LEU A 46 -1.63 1.42 10.04
N ASP A 47 -1.86 2.38 10.94
CA ASP A 47 -3.18 2.72 11.48
C ASP A 47 -4.14 3.31 10.44
N ARG A 48 -3.65 3.67 9.25
CA ARG A 48 -4.47 4.22 8.16
C ARG A 48 -4.79 3.22 7.06
N LEU A 49 -4.23 2.01 7.10
CA LEU A 49 -4.56 0.99 6.12
C LEU A 49 -6.08 0.72 6.16
N PRO A 50 -6.79 0.75 5.02
CA PRO A 50 -8.23 0.54 4.96
C PRO A 50 -8.58 -0.95 5.13
N LEU A 51 -8.36 -1.48 6.33
CA LEU A 51 -8.71 -2.86 6.66
C LEU A 51 -10.21 -2.97 6.92
N GLU A 52 -10.87 -3.91 6.25
CA GLU A 52 -12.32 -4.12 6.36
C GLU A 52 -12.71 -4.81 7.66
N GLY A 53 -13.92 -4.50 8.16
CA GLY A 53 -14.40 -5.03 9.45
C GLY A 53 -14.47 -6.57 9.48
N ASP A 54 -14.94 -7.18 8.39
CA ASP A 54 -15.04 -8.63 8.27
C ASP A 54 -13.64 -9.29 8.24
N TYR A 55 -12.68 -8.67 7.56
CA TYR A 55 -11.27 -9.10 7.56
C TYR A 55 -10.67 -9.12 8.97
N LEU A 56 -10.90 -8.05 9.75
CA LEU A 56 -10.42 -7.95 11.12
C LEU A 56 -11.05 -9.03 12.02
N GLU A 57 -12.33 -9.33 11.82
CA GLU A 57 -13.04 -10.37 12.57
C GLU A 57 -12.53 -11.78 12.23
N GLU A 58 -12.28 -12.07 10.94
CA GLU A 58 -11.71 -13.34 10.51
C GLU A 58 -10.30 -13.55 11.07
N CYS A 59 -9.43 -12.54 11.00
CA CYS A 59 -8.10 -12.59 11.60
C CYS A 59 -8.18 -12.89 13.10
N ARG A 60 -9.12 -12.23 13.81
CA ARG A 60 -9.36 -12.47 15.24
C ARG A 60 -9.80 -13.90 15.54
N GLN A 61 -10.68 -14.47 14.71
CA GLN A 61 -11.14 -15.86 14.88
C GLN A 61 -10.02 -16.88 14.63
N MET A 62 -9.12 -16.58 13.69
CA MET A 62 -7.98 -17.42 13.36
C MET A 62 -6.78 -17.21 14.30
N GLY A 63 -6.81 -16.17 15.14
CA GLY A 63 -5.69 -15.80 16.02
C GLY A 63 -4.48 -15.23 15.25
N LEU A 64 -4.72 -14.61 14.11
CA LEU A 64 -3.71 -14.01 13.23
C LEU A 64 -3.65 -12.49 13.45
N ASP A 65 -2.48 -11.88 13.23
CA ASP A 65 -2.33 -10.43 13.22
C ASP A 65 -2.79 -9.87 11.87
N PRO A 66 -3.88 -9.06 11.82
CA PRO A 66 -4.37 -8.48 10.57
C PRO A 66 -3.36 -7.53 9.91
N LEU A 67 -2.48 -6.88 10.67
CA LEU A 67 -1.47 -6.00 10.06
C LEU A 67 -0.36 -6.81 9.39
N GLU A 68 0.08 -7.91 9.99
CA GLU A 68 1.06 -8.77 9.34
C GLU A 68 0.48 -9.33 8.03
N LEU A 69 -0.74 -9.85 8.07
CA LEU A 69 -1.42 -10.35 6.87
C LEU A 69 -1.65 -9.28 5.81
N ALA A 70 -1.98 -8.04 6.16
CA ALA A 70 -2.15 -6.98 5.16
C ALA A 70 -0.81 -6.54 4.54
N LEU A 71 0.28 -6.62 5.31
CA LEU A 71 1.60 -6.20 4.84
C LEU A 71 2.27 -7.24 3.93
N VAL A 72 2.05 -8.53 4.19
CA VAL A 72 2.75 -9.64 3.52
C VAL A 72 1.82 -10.67 2.87
N GLY A 73 0.54 -10.64 3.20
CA GLY A 73 -0.49 -11.42 2.52
C GLY A 73 -0.93 -10.71 1.25
N GLY A 74 -1.23 -11.49 0.22
CA GLY A 74 -1.65 -11.01 -1.09
C GLY A 74 -3.12 -11.33 -1.38
N GLU A 75 -3.45 -11.37 -2.67
CA GLU A 75 -4.79 -11.69 -3.20
C GLU A 75 -5.90 -10.67 -2.88
N ASP A 76 -5.54 -9.47 -2.42
CA ASP A 76 -6.48 -8.37 -2.19
C ASP A 76 -7.01 -7.77 -3.51
N TYR A 77 -6.15 -7.65 -4.52
CA TYR A 77 -6.40 -6.99 -5.82
C TYR A 77 -6.88 -5.53 -5.69
N GLU A 78 -6.52 -4.87 -4.59
CA GLU A 78 -6.65 -3.42 -4.41
C GLU A 78 -5.56 -2.67 -5.18
N LEU A 79 -5.64 -1.34 -5.24
CA LEU A 79 -4.60 -0.51 -5.87
C LEU A 79 -3.77 0.22 -4.81
N VAL A 80 -2.45 0.20 -4.98
CA VAL A 80 -1.53 1.13 -4.31
C VAL A 80 -0.91 2.06 -5.34
N PHE A 81 -0.89 3.36 -5.04
CA PHE A 81 -0.40 4.38 -5.95
C PHE A 81 0.16 5.59 -5.20
N THR A 82 0.91 6.42 -5.93
CA THR A 82 1.42 7.70 -5.44
C THR A 82 0.78 8.85 -6.20
N ALA A 83 0.44 9.94 -5.50
CA ALA A 83 -0.18 11.12 -6.06
C ALA A 83 0.44 12.40 -5.47
N PRO A 84 0.45 13.53 -6.21
CA PRO A 84 0.78 14.82 -5.64
C PRO A 84 -0.14 15.19 -4.47
N GLU A 85 0.40 15.80 -3.41
CA GLU A 85 -0.39 16.23 -2.24
C GLU A 85 -1.45 17.28 -2.60
N ASP A 86 -1.14 18.18 -3.53
CA ASP A 86 -2.07 19.19 -4.05
C ASP A 86 -3.22 18.61 -4.90
N ARG A 87 -3.15 17.32 -5.24
CA ARG A 87 -4.20 16.56 -5.96
C ARG A 87 -4.97 15.60 -5.07
N ALA A 88 -4.66 15.53 -3.77
CA ALA A 88 -5.28 14.58 -2.86
C ALA A 88 -6.81 14.72 -2.82
N GLU A 89 -7.35 15.93 -2.83
CA GLU A 89 -8.81 16.16 -2.82
C GLU A 89 -9.49 15.59 -4.08
N GLU A 90 -8.87 15.79 -5.25
CA GLU A 90 -9.38 15.32 -6.54
C GLU A 90 -9.37 13.79 -6.65
N VAL A 91 -8.33 13.15 -6.09
CA VAL A 91 -8.26 11.68 -5.93
C VAL A 91 -9.40 11.18 -5.03
N MET A 92 -9.59 11.80 -3.86
CA MET A 92 -10.64 11.39 -2.92
C MET A 92 -12.04 11.60 -3.51
N ASP A 93 -12.25 12.66 -4.30
CA ASP A 93 -13.50 12.89 -5.02
C ASP A 93 -13.78 11.81 -6.06
N LEU A 94 -12.77 11.36 -6.81
CA LEU A 94 -12.92 10.25 -7.74
C LEU A 94 -13.33 8.97 -7.01
N GLY A 95 -12.70 8.65 -5.87
CA GLY A 95 -13.09 7.52 -5.02
C GLY A 95 -14.55 7.60 -4.59
N ARG A 96 -14.99 8.77 -4.09
CA ARG A 96 -16.40 9.03 -3.72
C ARG A 96 -17.36 8.83 -4.89
N GLN A 97 -17.01 9.33 -6.08
CA GLN A 97 -17.83 9.20 -7.29
C GLN A 97 -18.00 7.74 -7.71
N LEU A 98 -16.98 6.93 -7.54
CA LEU A 98 -16.96 5.51 -7.89
C LEU A 98 -17.43 4.59 -6.75
N GLY A 99 -17.72 5.14 -5.57
CA GLY A 99 -18.08 4.34 -4.39
C GLY A 99 -16.93 3.51 -3.84
N VAL A 100 -15.67 3.89 -4.13
CA VAL A 100 -14.46 3.20 -3.67
C VAL A 100 -13.79 4.04 -2.57
N ARG A 101 -13.51 3.40 -1.44
CA ARG A 101 -12.74 4.02 -0.35
C ARG A 101 -11.29 4.16 -0.79
N ILE A 102 -10.74 5.36 -0.65
CA ILE A 102 -9.31 5.65 -0.87
C ILE A 102 -8.78 6.25 0.42
N GLU A 103 -7.63 5.78 0.87
CA GLU A 103 -6.97 6.30 2.08
C GLU A 103 -5.55 6.76 1.77
N ALA A 104 -5.19 7.93 2.32
CA ALA A 104 -3.82 8.43 2.29
C ALA A 104 -3.03 7.80 3.44
N VAL A 105 -2.37 6.68 3.15
CA VAL A 105 -1.70 5.85 4.16
C VAL A 105 -0.26 6.25 4.46
N GLY A 106 0.29 7.24 3.78
CA GLY A 106 1.71 7.56 3.90
C GLY A 106 2.18 8.72 3.04
N ARG A 107 3.50 8.87 2.94
CA ARG A 107 4.15 9.81 2.02
C ARG A 107 5.42 9.22 1.44
N VAL A 108 5.78 9.69 0.25
CA VAL A 108 7.05 9.34 -0.41
C VAL A 108 8.21 10.03 0.32
N LEU A 109 9.30 9.29 0.51
CA LEU A 109 10.57 9.77 1.06
C LEU A 109 11.66 9.78 0.00
N ARG A 110 12.83 10.33 0.33
CA ARG A 110 14.00 10.25 -0.56
C ARG A 110 14.49 8.80 -0.74
N GLU A 111 14.52 8.01 0.34
CA GLU A 111 15.00 6.63 0.35
C GLU A 111 14.46 5.91 1.60
N GLY A 112 14.55 4.57 1.62
CA GLY A 112 14.17 3.74 2.76
C GLY A 112 12.66 3.51 2.91
N ILE A 113 12.30 2.53 3.73
CA ILE A 113 10.91 2.24 4.10
C ILE A 113 10.79 2.38 5.62
N GLU A 114 9.89 3.25 6.05
CA GLU A 114 9.56 3.47 7.45
C GLU A 114 8.10 3.08 7.70
N LEU A 115 7.89 2.17 8.66
CA LEU A 115 6.55 1.81 9.11
C LEU A 115 6.28 2.47 10.46
N LEU A 116 5.13 3.11 10.58
CA LEU A 116 4.66 3.73 11.82
C LEU A 116 3.32 3.11 12.22
N LYS A 117 3.18 2.72 13.48
CA LYS A 117 1.90 2.34 14.09
C LYS A 117 1.63 3.24 15.28
N ASP A 118 0.52 3.97 15.26
CA ASP A 118 0.17 4.95 16.30
C ASP A 118 1.30 5.98 16.54
N GLY A 119 1.96 6.39 15.45
CA GLY A 119 3.08 7.33 15.46
C GLY A 119 4.40 6.78 16.01
N ARG A 120 4.52 5.46 16.23
CA ARG A 120 5.73 4.81 16.72
C ARG A 120 6.35 3.91 15.65
N PRO A 121 7.68 3.81 15.56
CA PRO A 121 8.34 2.87 14.65
C PRO A 121 7.82 1.44 14.81
N TYR A 122 7.45 0.83 13.69
CA TYR A 122 7.03 -0.56 13.59
C TYR A 122 8.11 -1.35 12.81
N PRO A 123 8.52 -2.53 13.28
CA PRO A 123 9.54 -3.31 12.59
C PRO A 123 9.04 -3.80 11.23
N LEU A 124 9.92 -3.80 10.23
CA LEU A 124 9.61 -4.47 8.96
C LEU A 124 9.40 -5.98 9.23
N PRO A 125 8.31 -6.58 8.71
CA PRO A 125 8.09 -8.02 8.81
C PRO A 125 9.28 -8.82 8.26
N GLN A 126 9.66 -9.91 8.94
CA GLN A 126 10.84 -10.72 8.56
C GLN A 126 10.55 -11.79 7.49
N PHE A 127 9.32 -11.93 7.00
CA PHE A 127 8.95 -12.96 6.04
C PHE A 127 7.93 -12.43 5.03
N GLY A 128 8.11 -12.78 3.75
CA GLY A 128 6.98 -12.90 2.82
C GLY A 128 6.85 -11.83 1.76
N GLY A 129 7.90 -11.66 0.97
CA GLY A 129 7.75 -11.41 -0.46
C GLY A 129 8.80 -12.26 -1.18
N TYR A 130 8.54 -12.75 -2.39
CA TYR A 130 9.48 -13.62 -3.11
C TYR A 130 10.91 -13.04 -3.10
N ASP A 131 11.88 -13.81 -2.61
CA ASP A 131 13.26 -13.36 -2.35
C ASP A 131 14.00 -12.99 -3.65
N HIS A 132 14.03 -11.70 -3.99
CA HIS A 132 15.00 -11.11 -4.93
C HIS A 132 16.09 -10.29 -4.24
N PHE A 133 15.95 -10.02 -2.94
CA PHE A 133 16.72 -8.97 -2.26
C PHE A 133 17.67 -9.51 -1.20
N ARG A 134 18.64 -10.30 -1.67
CA ARG A 134 19.95 -10.32 -1.04
C ARG A 134 20.60 -8.94 -1.17
N TRP A 135 20.60 -8.14 -0.11
CA TRP A 135 21.65 -7.13 0.09
C TRP A 135 22.76 -7.66 0.99
N ALA A 136 23.54 -8.58 0.43
CA ALA A 136 24.94 -8.67 0.79
C ALA A 136 25.69 -7.65 -0.09
N SER A 137 25.67 -6.38 0.30
CA SER A 137 26.80 -5.52 -0.02
C SER A 137 27.89 -5.88 0.97
N SER A 138 28.67 -6.90 0.61
CA SER A 138 30.00 -7.11 1.16
C SER A 138 30.76 -5.78 1.06
N MET A 139 31.11 -5.20 2.21
CA MET A 139 32.34 -4.43 2.34
C MET A 139 33.51 -5.40 2.50
#